data_AF-A0A354A2Q1-F1
#
_entry.id   AF-A0A354A2Q1-F1
#
_cell.length_a   1.000
_cell.length_b   1.000
_cell.length_c   1.000
_cell.angle_alpha   90.00
_cell.angle_beta   90.00
_cell.angle_gamma   90.00
#
_symmetry.space_group_name_H-M   'P 1'
#
loop_
_entity.id
_entity.type
_entity.pdbx_description
1 polymer ?
#
loop_
_entity_poly.entity_id
_entity_poly.type
_entity_poly.pdbx_seq_one_letter_code
_entity_poly.pdbx_strand_id
1 'polypeptide(L)'
;MRRLLFFGILLAGVLSFGISEAVQTKLVVRAKSKDAKFVGSKMGGAVVVVRDSETGKVLAEGLTSGGTGDTETIMNQPKTRFGKITDGSAMFETSIDIAEPRLVTIDVEAPYSDKTHMVKSSTQIWLIPGRDIVGEGVIIEVPGFAVDARAPEAVKMSDNKAAIPLNAHIVMI
;
A
#
# COMPACT_ATOMS: atom_id res chain seq x y z
N MET A 1 10.39 64.92 5.11
CA MET A 1 9.11 64.20 4.89
C MET A 1 9.19 63.11 3.79
N ARG A 2 10.01 63.27 2.73
CA ARG A 2 10.17 62.25 1.65
C ARG A 2 10.87 60.95 2.06
N ARG A 3 11.61 60.91 3.18
CA ARG A 3 12.32 59.70 3.68
C ARG A 3 11.47 58.79 4.58
N LEU A 4 10.41 59.30 5.21
CA LEU A 4 9.50 58.46 6.02
C LEU A 4 8.52 57.65 5.16
N LEU A 5 8.20 58.13 3.95
CA LEU A 5 7.33 57.41 3.01
C LEU A 5 8.00 56.15 2.42
N PHE A 6 9.32 56.11 2.30
CA PHE A 6 10.04 54.93 1.82
C PHE A 6 10.14 53.80 2.85
N PHE A 7 10.05 54.11 4.15
CA PHE A 7 10.09 53.09 5.21
C PHE A 7 8.73 52.39 5.40
N GLY A 8 7.63 53.07 5.10
CA GLY A 8 6.28 52.48 5.15
C GLY A 8 6.00 51.47 4.03
N ILE A 9 6.59 51.68 2.85
CA ILE A 9 6.42 50.76 1.70
C ILE A 9 7.27 49.49 1.88
N LEU A 10 8.40 49.57 2.59
CA LEU A 10 9.24 48.40 2.86
C LEU A 10 8.60 47.43 3.89
N LEU A 11 7.74 47.93 4.78
CA LEU A 11 7.08 47.11 5.81
C LEU A 11 5.80 46.43 5.30
N ALA A 12 5.16 46.97 4.26
CA ALA A 12 3.95 46.39 3.67
C ALA A 12 4.22 45.23 2.69
N GLY A 13 5.47 45.06 2.22
CA GLY A 13 5.85 44.02 1.25
C GLY A 13 6.24 42.67 1.87
N VAL A 14 6.33 42.55 3.20
CA VAL A 14 6.92 41.38 3.87
C VAL A 14 5.87 40.33 4.32
N LEU A 15 4.56 40.63 4.21
CA LEU A 15 3.51 39.75 4.74
C LEU A 15 2.84 38.83 3.72
N SER A 16 3.28 38.82 2.46
CA SER A 16 2.81 37.84 1.47
C SER A 16 3.59 36.52 1.56
N PHE A 17 3.75 35.97 2.77
CA PHE A 17 4.03 34.54 2.89
C PHE A 17 2.70 33.84 2.60
N GLY A 18 2.59 33.25 1.41
CA GLY A 18 1.43 32.45 1.04
C GLY A 18 1.24 31.36 2.09
N ILE A 19 0.16 31.46 2.87
CA ILE A 19 -0.31 30.35 3.68
C ILE A 19 -0.74 29.30 2.66
N SER A 20 0.12 28.30 2.43
CA SER A 20 -0.29 27.15 1.64
C SER A 20 -1.27 26.36 2.48
N GLU A 21 -2.55 26.50 2.19
CA GLU A 21 -3.58 25.68 2.83
C GLU A 21 -3.40 24.23 2.38
N ALA A 22 -3.56 23.31 3.32
CA ALA A 22 -3.46 21.89 3.02
C ALA A 22 -4.59 21.51 2.05
N VAL A 23 -4.22 20.90 0.92
CA VAL A 23 -5.17 20.45 -0.10
C VAL A 23 -5.37 18.96 0.04
N GLN A 24 -6.65 18.57 0.12
CA GLN A 24 -7.03 17.16 0.12
C GLN A 24 -6.54 16.49 -1.16
N THR A 25 -5.74 15.44 -1.01
CA THR A 25 -5.14 14.68 -2.11
C THR A 25 -5.49 13.20 -1.93
N LYS A 26 -6.19 12.62 -2.90
CA LYS A 26 -6.63 11.22 -2.82
C LYS A 26 -5.51 10.27 -3.22
N LEU A 27 -5.44 9.16 -2.50
CA LEU A 27 -4.48 8.08 -2.74
C LEU A 27 -5.20 6.74 -2.65
N VAL A 28 -5.05 5.93 -3.69
CA VAL A 28 -5.47 4.53 -3.72
C VAL A 28 -4.22 3.65 -3.73
N VAL A 29 -4.15 2.71 -2.79
CA VAL A 29 -3.07 1.71 -2.68
C VAL A 29 -3.66 0.31 -2.83
N ARG A 30 -2.96 -0.54 -3.58
CA ARG A 30 -3.35 -1.94 -3.81
C ARG A 30 -2.18 -2.86 -3.56
N ALA A 31 -2.45 -3.98 -2.90
CA ALA A 31 -1.48 -5.05 -2.70
C ALA A 31 -1.73 -6.14 -3.76
N LYS A 32 -0.69 -6.48 -4.52
CA LYS A 32 -0.75 -7.50 -5.55
C LYS A 32 0.27 -8.59 -5.28
N SER A 33 -0.13 -9.84 -5.35
CA SER A 33 0.79 -10.97 -5.34
C SER A 33 1.80 -10.85 -6.46
N LYS A 34 3.07 -11.09 -6.17
CA LYS A 34 4.12 -11.04 -7.19
C LYS A 34 3.85 -12.09 -8.26
N ASP A 35 3.61 -11.64 -9.48
CA ASP A 35 3.19 -12.47 -10.61
C ASP A 35 1.86 -13.26 -10.44
N ALA A 36 1.01 -12.84 -9.50
CA ALA A 36 -0.37 -13.34 -9.39
C ALA A 36 -1.38 -12.19 -9.18
N LYS A 37 -2.54 -12.50 -8.59
CA LYS A 37 -3.69 -11.60 -8.44
C LYS A 37 -3.55 -10.62 -7.26
N PHE A 38 -4.57 -9.80 -7.02
CA PHE A 38 -4.58 -8.89 -5.86
C PHE A 38 -4.90 -9.64 -4.57
N VAL A 39 -4.31 -9.20 -3.46
CA VAL A 39 -4.57 -9.74 -2.13
C VAL A 39 -5.96 -9.30 -1.68
N GLY A 40 -6.94 -10.18 -1.89
CA GLY A 40 -8.35 -9.93 -1.59
C GLY A 40 -8.70 -10.08 -0.11
N SER A 41 -9.91 -9.64 0.26
CA SER A 41 -10.41 -9.70 1.65
C SER A 41 -10.50 -11.12 2.22
N LYS A 42 -10.58 -12.17 1.38
CA LYS A 42 -10.52 -13.57 1.83
C LYS A 42 -9.19 -13.95 2.49
N MET A 43 -8.11 -13.24 2.16
CA MET A 43 -6.79 -13.36 2.80
C MET A 43 -6.58 -12.30 3.89
N GLY A 44 -7.68 -11.69 4.38
CA GLY A 44 -7.62 -10.58 5.33
C GLY A 44 -7.23 -9.23 4.71
N GLY A 45 -6.95 -9.17 3.40
CA GLY A 45 -6.41 -7.99 2.74
C GLY A 45 -4.94 -7.73 3.12
N ALA A 46 -4.51 -6.49 2.96
CA ALA A 46 -3.17 -6.03 3.28
C ALA A 46 -3.24 -4.77 4.15
N VAL A 47 -2.38 -4.70 5.17
CA VAL A 47 -2.19 -3.48 5.96
C VAL A 47 -1.40 -2.50 5.12
N VAL A 48 -1.93 -1.30 4.95
CA VAL A 48 -1.27 -0.19 4.26
C VAL A 48 -0.95 0.89 5.27
N VAL A 49 0.30 1.33 5.31
CA VAL A 49 0.71 2.50 6.10
C VAL A 49 1.44 3.48 5.20
N VAL A 50 0.91 4.69 5.13
CA VAL A 50 1.51 5.82 4.39
C VAL A 50 2.17 6.74 5.41
N ARG A 51 3.49 6.92 5.28
CA ARG A 51 4.27 7.81 6.14
C ARG A 51 4.92 8.91 5.33
N ASP A 52 5.00 10.08 5.93
CA ASP A 52 5.90 11.14 5.47
C ASP A 52 7.34 10.63 5.56
N SER A 53 8.07 10.60 4.44
CA SER A 53 9.40 9.98 4.38
C SER A 53 10.47 10.76 5.15
N GLU A 54 10.27 12.05 5.37
CA GLU A 54 11.23 12.91 6.08
C GLU A 54 11.04 12.79 7.59
N THR A 55 9.79 12.85 8.05
CA THR A 55 9.47 12.91 9.48
C THR A 55 9.10 11.56 10.09
N GLY A 56 8.79 10.56 9.25
CA GLY A 56 8.26 9.26 9.68
C GLY A 56 6.81 9.31 10.19
N LYS A 57 6.15 10.47 10.15
CA LYS A 57 4.77 10.64 10.62
C LYS A 57 3.81 9.80 9.77
N VAL A 58 2.97 9.00 10.41
CA VAL A 58 1.88 8.31 9.73
C VAL A 58 0.85 9.34 9.24
N LEU A 59 0.62 9.36 7.94
CA LEU A 59 -0.33 10.24 7.26
C LEU A 59 -1.67 9.53 7.05
N ALA A 60 -1.65 8.23 6.75
CA ALA A 60 -2.82 7.39 6.63
C ALA A 60 -2.48 5.92 6.90
N GLU A 61 -3.45 5.18 7.42
CA GLU A 61 -3.33 3.75 7.68
C GLU A 61 -4.69 3.07 7.47
N GLY A 62 -4.67 1.84 6.96
CA GLY A 62 -5.88 1.03 6.84
C GLY A 62 -5.63 -0.33 6.19
N LEU A 63 -6.71 -1.07 5.96
CA LEU A 63 -6.70 -2.36 5.30
C LEU A 63 -7.24 -2.24 3.87
N THR A 64 -6.64 -2.97 2.94
CA THR A 64 -7.26 -3.15 1.63
C THR A 64 -8.53 -4.00 1.75
N SER A 65 -9.55 -3.66 0.97
CA SER A 65 -10.80 -4.41 0.91
C SER A 65 -11.28 -4.58 -0.53
N GLY A 66 -11.87 -5.73 -0.85
CA GLY A 66 -12.35 -6.08 -2.18
C GLY A 66 -11.94 -7.49 -2.64
N GLY A 67 -12.11 -7.75 -3.94
CA GLY A 67 -11.82 -9.04 -4.57
C GLY A 67 -10.36 -9.20 -4.98
N THR A 68 -10.04 -10.32 -5.63
CA THR A 68 -8.70 -10.57 -6.18
C THR A 68 -8.48 -9.91 -7.55
N GLY A 69 -9.47 -9.18 -8.05
CA GLY A 69 -9.53 -8.72 -9.45
C GLY A 69 -9.97 -9.81 -10.42
N ASP A 70 -10.15 -9.40 -11.68
CA ASP A 70 -10.57 -10.27 -12.78
C ASP A 70 -9.47 -11.27 -13.19
N THR A 71 -9.81 -12.56 -13.20
CA THR A 71 -8.81 -13.61 -13.44
C THR A 71 -8.39 -13.66 -14.91
N GLU A 72 -9.32 -13.38 -15.83
CA GLU A 72 -9.04 -13.43 -17.26
C GLU A 72 -8.06 -12.31 -17.65
N THR A 73 -8.36 -11.08 -17.24
CA THR A 73 -7.51 -9.90 -17.49
C THR A 73 -6.13 -10.01 -16.83
N ILE A 74 -6.05 -10.54 -15.59
CA ILE A 74 -4.79 -10.55 -14.85
C ILE A 74 -3.89 -11.73 -15.25
N MET A 75 -4.47 -12.92 -15.44
CA MET A 75 -3.69 -14.17 -15.55
C MET A 75 -3.61 -14.74 -16.96
N ASN A 76 -4.65 -14.56 -17.78
CA ASN A 76 -4.76 -15.26 -19.05
C ASN A 76 -4.46 -14.37 -20.26
N GLN A 77 -4.71 -13.07 -20.14
CA GLN A 77 -4.48 -12.11 -21.22
C GLN A 77 -3.04 -11.57 -21.24
N PRO A 78 -2.46 -11.33 -22.43
CA PRO A 78 -1.16 -10.66 -22.55
C PRO A 78 -1.18 -9.27 -21.90
N LYS A 79 -0.20 -9.02 -21.02
CA LYS A 79 -0.05 -7.73 -20.34
C LYS A 79 0.37 -6.66 -21.34
N THR A 80 -0.46 -5.62 -21.49
CA THR A 80 -0.14 -4.44 -22.32
C THR A 80 0.36 -3.28 -21.45
N ARG A 81 1.16 -2.40 -22.03
CA ARG A 81 1.61 -1.19 -21.33
C ARG A 81 0.40 -0.33 -20.98
N PHE A 82 0.29 0.06 -19.71
CA PHE A 82 -0.85 0.83 -19.17
C PHE A 82 -2.21 0.12 -19.29
N GLY A 83 -2.21 -1.20 -19.55
CA GLY A 83 -3.42 -1.99 -19.49
C GLY A 83 -4.03 -1.96 -18.09
N LYS A 84 -5.34 -1.78 -18.03
CA LYS A 84 -6.09 -1.74 -16.78
C LYS A 84 -6.22 -3.15 -16.20
N ILE A 85 -5.86 -3.35 -14.94
CA ILE A 85 -5.92 -4.66 -14.28
C ILE A 85 -6.62 -4.62 -12.91
N THR A 86 -7.05 -3.45 -12.44
CA THR A 86 -7.58 -3.28 -11.06
C THR A 86 -9.08 -3.47 -10.91
N ASP A 87 -9.79 -3.87 -11.98
CA ASP A 87 -11.24 -4.07 -11.90
C ASP A 87 -11.60 -5.19 -10.92
N GLY A 88 -12.45 -4.85 -9.94
CA GLY A 88 -12.86 -5.76 -8.86
C GLY A 88 -11.74 -6.13 -7.87
N SER A 89 -10.59 -5.44 -7.91
CA SER A 89 -9.48 -5.72 -7.00
C SER A 89 -9.60 -5.01 -5.66
N ALA A 90 -8.96 -5.59 -4.64
CA ALA A 90 -8.92 -5.01 -3.32
C ALA A 90 -8.05 -3.75 -3.28
N MET A 91 -8.54 -2.72 -2.59
CA MET A 91 -7.87 -1.43 -2.47
C MET A 91 -8.05 -0.81 -1.08
N PHE A 92 -7.11 0.06 -0.73
CA PHE A 92 -7.23 1.03 0.34
C PHE A 92 -7.27 2.42 -0.29
N GLU A 93 -8.39 3.12 -0.14
CA GLU A 93 -8.58 4.50 -0.62
C GLU A 93 -8.60 5.45 0.57
N THR A 94 -7.83 6.52 0.48
CA THR A 94 -7.72 7.54 1.52
C THR A 94 -7.55 8.94 0.92
N SER A 95 -7.75 9.96 1.76
CA SER A 95 -7.54 11.36 1.43
C SER A 95 -6.57 11.96 2.44
N ILE A 96 -5.47 12.55 1.96
CA ILE A 96 -4.41 13.12 2.78
C ILE A 96 -4.33 14.62 2.49
N ASP A 97 -4.47 15.44 3.53
CA ASP A 97 -4.32 16.89 3.41
C ASP A 97 -2.84 17.26 3.42
N ILE A 98 -2.33 17.78 2.30
CA ILE A 98 -0.94 18.21 2.14
C ILE A 98 -0.87 19.64 1.58
N ALA A 99 -0.04 20.48 2.21
CA ALA A 99 0.15 21.87 1.80
C ALA A 99 1.27 22.04 0.76
N GLU A 100 2.14 21.06 0.62
CA GLU A 100 3.29 21.10 -0.29
C GLU A 100 3.57 19.69 -0.81
N PRO A 101 4.34 19.52 -1.91
CA PRO A 101 4.80 18.22 -2.36
C PRO A 101 5.49 17.44 -1.23
N ARG A 102 5.07 16.20 -0.98
CA ARG A 102 5.67 15.33 0.04
C ARG A 102 6.08 14.00 -0.54
N LEU A 103 7.32 13.61 -0.27
CA LEU A 103 7.76 12.24 -0.47
C LEU A 103 7.15 11.39 0.64
N VAL A 104 6.42 10.34 0.27
CA VAL A 104 5.82 9.41 1.21
C VAL A 104 6.34 8.00 1.00
N THR A 105 6.53 7.28 2.10
CA THR A 105 6.79 5.84 2.12
C THR A 105 5.46 5.12 2.30
N ILE A 106 5.16 4.21 1.38
CA ILE A 106 3.97 3.36 1.44
C ILE A 106 4.45 1.94 1.76
N ASP A 107 4.16 1.50 2.97
CA ASP A 107 4.37 0.14 3.41
C ASP A 107 3.09 -0.68 3.21
N VAL A 108 3.25 -1.89 2.69
CA VAL A 108 2.19 -2.88 2.54
C VAL A 108 2.64 -4.17 3.19
N GLU A 109 1.82 -4.70 4.09
CA GLU A 109 2.06 -5.99 4.76
C GLU A 109 0.89 -6.94 4.51
N ALA A 110 1.17 -8.11 3.94
CA ALA A 110 0.14 -9.09 3.52
C ALA A 110 0.63 -10.54 3.64
N PRO A 111 -0.27 -11.52 3.83
CA PRO A 111 -1.72 -11.39 4.00
C PRO A 111 -2.05 -11.13 5.47
N TYR A 112 -3.02 -10.25 5.76
CA TYR A 112 -3.34 -9.93 7.15
C TYR A 112 -3.99 -11.09 7.93
N SER A 113 -4.61 -12.05 7.23
CA SER A 113 -5.21 -13.22 7.87
C SER A 113 -4.21 -14.14 8.56
N ASP A 114 -2.93 -14.09 8.19
CA ASP A 114 -1.87 -14.88 8.79
C ASP A 114 -0.68 -13.99 9.18
N LYS A 115 -0.74 -13.48 10.41
CA LYS A 115 0.27 -12.57 10.97
C LYS A 115 1.66 -13.20 11.09
N THR A 116 1.78 -14.52 11.05
CA THR A 116 3.08 -15.20 11.18
C THR A 116 3.84 -15.30 9.86
N HIS A 117 3.14 -15.15 8.73
CA HIS A 117 3.70 -15.22 7.38
C HIS A 117 3.50 -13.92 6.58
N MET A 118 3.23 -12.81 7.27
CA MET A 118 3.12 -11.50 6.61
C MET A 118 4.47 -11.10 6.00
N VAL A 119 4.43 -10.71 4.73
CA VAL A 119 5.56 -10.12 4.03
C VAL A 119 5.32 -8.63 3.85
N LYS A 120 6.37 -7.85 4.11
CA LYS A 120 6.39 -6.41 3.92
C LYS A 120 7.03 -6.04 2.59
N SER A 121 6.29 -5.27 1.79
CA SER A 121 6.80 -4.55 0.63
C SER A 121 6.66 -3.05 0.84
N SER A 122 7.59 -2.27 0.31
CA SER A 122 7.60 -0.83 0.48
C SER A 122 7.98 -0.13 -0.82
N THR A 123 7.42 1.06 -1.03
CA THR A 123 7.81 1.96 -2.11
C THR A 123 7.74 3.41 -1.65
N GLN A 124 8.37 4.31 -2.40
CA GLN A 124 8.27 5.74 -2.16
C GLN A 124 7.73 6.46 -3.38
N ILE A 125 6.82 7.40 -3.16
CA ILE A 125 6.25 8.24 -4.22
C ILE A 125 6.10 9.68 -3.73
N TRP A 126 6.02 10.61 -4.69
CA TRP A 126 5.64 11.98 -4.39
C TRP A 126 4.13 12.14 -4.43
N LEU A 127 3.56 12.68 -3.36
CA LEU A 127 2.23 13.25 -3.37
C LEU A 127 2.34 14.74 -3.69
N ILE A 128 1.54 15.22 -4.63
CA ILE A 128 1.49 16.62 -5.03
C ILE A 128 0.10 17.17 -4.63
N PRO A 129 0.02 18.32 -3.93
CA PRO A 129 -1.26 18.88 -3.49
C PRO A 129 -2.31 18.97 -4.61
N GLY A 130 -3.47 18.36 -4.41
CA GLY A 130 -4.59 18.35 -5.36
C GLY A 130 -4.35 17.50 -6.62
N ARG A 131 -3.34 16.63 -6.62
CA ARG A 131 -3.08 15.65 -7.68
C ARG A 131 -3.33 14.25 -7.18
N ASP A 132 -4.56 13.82 -7.37
CA ASP A 132 -5.04 12.50 -6.95
C ASP A 132 -4.33 11.35 -7.67
N ILE A 133 -4.06 10.28 -6.92
CA ILE A 133 -3.58 8.98 -7.42
C ILE A 133 -4.69 7.96 -7.18
N VAL A 134 -5.67 7.90 -8.07
CA VAL A 134 -6.87 7.05 -7.94
C VAL A 134 -6.85 5.82 -8.84
N GLY A 135 -7.04 5.98 -10.16
CA GLY A 135 -7.33 4.94 -11.17
C GLY A 135 -6.77 3.53 -10.87
N GLU A 136 -5.64 3.18 -11.48
CA GLU A 136 -4.91 1.96 -11.09
C GLU A 136 -4.25 2.10 -9.71
N GLY A 137 -4.13 3.32 -9.20
CA GLY A 137 -3.54 3.63 -7.90
C GLY A 137 -2.05 3.26 -7.83
N VAL A 138 -1.54 3.12 -6.63
CA VAL A 138 -0.21 2.58 -6.36
C VAL A 138 -0.34 1.08 -6.13
N ILE A 139 0.09 0.28 -7.11
CA ILE A 139 0.12 -1.18 -7.02
C ILE A 139 1.48 -1.58 -6.46
N ILE A 140 1.49 -2.20 -5.28
CA ILE A 140 2.71 -2.70 -4.63
C ILE A 140 2.69 -4.22 -4.70
N GLU A 141 3.73 -4.78 -5.32
CA GLU A 141 3.88 -6.23 -5.38
C GLU A 141 4.41 -6.78 -4.06
N VAL A 142 3.70 -7.76 -3.49
CA VAL A 142 4.10 -8.50 -2.31
C VAL A 142 4.63 -9.86 -2.78
N PRO A 143 5.92 -10.16 -2.59
CA PRO A 143 6.44 -11.49 -2.89
C PRO A 143 6.14 -12.44 -1.72
N GLY A 144 5.97 -13.74 -2.01
CA GLY A 144 6.00 -14.77 -0.98
C GLY A 144 4.88 -15.80 -1.10
N PHE A 145 4.74 -16.60 -0.04
CA PHE A 145 3.75 -17.65 0.07
C PHE A 145 3.14 -17.69 1.47
N ALA A 146 1.83 -17.88 1.56
CA ALA A 146 1.17 -18.21 2.81
C ALA A 146 1.26 -19.73 2.97
N VAL A 147 1.81 -20.17 4.10
CA VAL A 147 2.11 -21.57 4.38
C VAL A 147 1.30 -22.00 5.60
N ASP A 148 0.32 -22.88 5.37
CA ASP A 148 -0.45 -23.53 6.42
C ASP A 148 0.12 -24.94 6.63
N ALA A 149 1.01 -25.08 7.63
CA ALA A 149 1.57 -26.37 8.03
C ALA A 149 0.56 -27.15 8.87
N ARG A 150 0.16 -28.33 8.39
CA ARG A 150 -0.81 -29.18 9.08
C ARG A 150 -0.10 -30.21 9.95
N ALA A 151 -0.54 -30.30 11.20
CA ALA A 151 -0.08 -31.33 12.11
C ALA A 151 -0.44 -32.73 11.57
N PRO A 152 0.43 -33.74 11.78
CA PRO A 152 0.12 -35.12 11.44
C PRO A 152 -1.08 -35.61 12.27
N GLU A 153 -2.08 -36.22 11.64
CA GLU A 153 -3.27 -36.74 12.33
C GLU A 153 -2.92 -37.89 13.30
N ALA A 154 -1.95 -38.74 12.93
CA ALA A 154 -1.45 -39.81 13.78
C ALA A 154 -0.01 -40.16 13.44
N VAL A 155 0.81 -40.42 14.46
CA VAL A 155 2.18 -40.91 14.32
C VAL A 155 2.23 -42.34 14.82
N LYS A 156 2.59 -43.29 13.95
CA LYS A 156 2.81 -44.69 14.35
C LYS A 156 4.30 -44.92 14.59
N MET A 157 4.60 -45.54 15.73
CA MET A 157 5.94 -45.99 16.09
C MET A 157 6.15 -47.43 15.62
N SER A 158 7.30 -47.72 15.03
CA SER A 158 7.78 -49.06 14.68
C SER A 158 9.29 -49.11 14.89
N ASP A 159 9.79 -50.13 15.60
CA ASP A 159 11.23 -50.32 15.89
C ASP A 159 11.93 -49.07 16.48
N ASN A 160 11.31 -48.45 17.48
CA ASN A 160 11.76 -47.17 18.08
C ASN A 160 11.93 -46.01 17.07
N LYS A 161 11.33 -46.12 15.89
CA LYS A 161 11.31 -45.07 14.85
C LYS A 161 9.86 -44.70 14.53
N ALA A 162 9.65 -43.45 14.12
CA ALA A 162 8.39 -43.01 13.54
C ALA A 162 8.66 -42.31 12.22
N ALA A 163 7.84 -42.61 11.22
CA ALA A 163 7.71 -41.79 10.03
C ALA A 163 6.58 -40.79 10.27
N ILE A 164 6.91 -39.50 10.24
CA ILE A 164 5.94 -38.42 10.46
C ILE A 164 5.61 -37.81 9.10
N PRO A 165 4.40 -38.04 8.55
CA PRO A 165 3.99 -37.37 7.32
C PRO A 165 3.74 -35.88 7.63
N LEU A 166 4.49 -35.00 6.98
CA LEU A 166 4.29 -33.55 7.06
C LEU A 166 3.51 -33.10 5.82
N ASN A 167 2.41 -32.38 6.04
CA ASN A 167 1.61 -31.79 4.98
C ASN A 167 1.58 -30.27 5.17
N ALA A 168 1.68 -29.52 4.08
CA ALA A 168 1.51 -28.08 4.10
C ALA A 168 0.67 -27.64 2.90
N HIS A 169 -0.22 -26.67 3.11
CA HIS A 169 -0.91 -25.99 2.04
C HIS A 169 -0.21 -24.65 1.77
N ILE A 170 0.26 -24.46 0.54
CA ILE A 170 1.08 -23.32 0.14
C ILE A 170 0.35 -22.58 -0.97
N VAL A 171 0.11 -21.28 -0.77
CA VAL A 171 -0.48 -20.39 -1.78
C VAL A 171 0.37 -19.14 -1.94
N MET A 172 0.43 -18.60 -3.15
CA MET A 172 1.12 -17.34 -3.40
C MET A 172 0.37 -16.18 -2.73
N ILE A 173 1.12 -15.25 -2.13
CA ILE A 173 0.61 -13.98 -1.58
C ILE A 173 0.96 -12.86 -2.52
#